data_AF-A0A2G6BZZ3-F1
#
_entry.id   AF-A0A2G6BZZ3-F1
#
_cell.length_a   1.000
_cell.length_b   1.000
_cell.length_c   1.000
_cell.angle_alpha   90.00
_cell.angle_beta   90.00
_cell.angle_gamma   90.00
#
_symmetry.space_group_name_H-M   'P 1'
#
loop_
_entity.id
_entity.type
_entity.pdbx_description
1 polymer ?
#
loop_
_entity_poly.entity_id
_entity_poly.type
_entity_poly.pdbx_seq_one_letter_code
_entity_poly.pdbx_strand_id
1 'polypeptide(L)'
;MGSTGKGLRLLPNYFSKVGLILLFCSISIPFLWFLEILDGNKELVKIITTDGLLISFLFIAVAKSKKENELSIRVRLQAFAVAFISIVVLIIIDSFFMILENKETFTRYGVARVLISMFVFYFCFFFYLMWKVKKRVENSELEKLEEGGHHEVQK
;
A
#
# COMPACT_ATOMS: atom_id res chain seq x y z
N MET A 1 39.31 6.12 -0.34
CA MET A 1 38.70 4.85 0.09
C MET A 1 37.19 5.04 0.10
N GLY A 2 36.48 4.29 -0.75
CA GLY A 2 35.06 4.48 -1.01
C GLY A 2 34.17 3.94 0.09
N SER A 3 33.22 4.75 0.56
CA SER A 3 32.02 4.25 1.24
C SER A 3 30.96 3.98 0.18
N THR A 4 30.94 2.74 -0.31
CA THR A 4 29.80 2.19 -1.04
C THR A 4 28.61 2.18 -0.09
N GLY A 5 27.75 3.21 -0.21
CA GLY A 5 26.41 3.18 0.33
C GLY A 5 25.69 2.01 -0.32
N LYS A 6 25.61 0.88 0.40
CA LYS A 6 24.83 -0.28 -0.02
C LYS A 6 23.37 0.12 0.09
N GLY A 7 22.87 0.80 -0.94
CA GLY A 7 21.46 1.10 -1.10
C GLY A 7 20.66 -0.19 -0.98
N LEU A 8 19.54 -0.13 -0.28
CA LEU A 8 18.61 -1.24 -0.10
C LEU A 8 18.42 -1.96 -1.45
N ARG A 9 18.73 -3.25 -1.51
CA ARG A 9 18.53 -4.08 -2.71
C ARG A 9 17.04 -4.41 -2.83
N LEU A 10 16.25 -3.46 -3.35
CA LEU A 10 14.84 -3.72 -3.66
C LEU A 10 14.68 -4.53 -4.96
N LEU A 11 13.64 -5.37 -5.00
CA LEU A 11 13.36 -6.34 -6.07
C LEU A 11 13.06 -5.64 -7.41
N PRO A 12 13.66 -6.06 -8.55
CA PRO A 12 13.49 -5.46 -9.88
C PRO A 12 12.04 -5.12 -10.27
N ASN A 13 11.85 -4.10 -11.11
CA ASN A 13 10.54 -3.59 -11.55
C ASN A 13 9.57 -4.65 -12.13
N TYR A 14 10.10 -5.79 -12.60
CA TYR A 14 9.30 -6.93 -13.03
C TYR A 14 8.43 -7.51 -11.91
N PHE A 15 8.88 -7.44 -10.65
CA PHE A 15 8.15 -7.97 -9.51
C PHE A 15 6.87 -7.19 -9.18
N SER A 16 6.78 -5.90 -9.56
CA SER A 16 5.53 -5.15 -9.44
C SER A 16 4.44 -5.70 -10.36
N LYS A 17 4.82 -6.20 -11.54
CA LYS A 17 3.88 -6.84 -12.47
C LYS A 17 3.48 -8.23 -11.99
N VAL A 18 4.43 -8.99 -11.45
CA VAL A 18 4.17 -10.31 -10.86
C VAL A 18 3.20 -10.21 -9.69
N GLY A 19 3.42 -9.25 -8.78
CA GLY A 19 2.50 -9.00 -7.67
C GLY A 19 1.08 -8.62 -8.12
N LEU A 20 0.95 -7.82 -9.18
CA LEU A 20 -0.35 -7.45 -9.73
C LEU A 20 -1.09 -8.62 -10.40
N ILE A 21 -0.37 -9.47 -11.16
CA ILE A 21 -0.93 -10.68 -11.76
C ILE A 21 -1.39 -11.64 -10.66
N LEU A 22 -0.59 -11.81 -9.60
CA LEU A 22 -0.94 -12.66 -8.47
C LEU A 22 -2.15 -12.13 -7.70
N LEU A 23 -2.25 -10.80 -7.56
CA LEU A 23 -3.41 -10.15 -6.94
C LEU A 23 -4.68 -10.44 -7.75
N PHE A 24 -4.61 -10.28 -9.08
CA PHE A 24 -5.74 -10.56 -9.96
C PHE A 24 -6.13 -12.04 -9.90
N CYS A 25 -5.16 -12.95 -9.90
CA CYS A 25 -5.39 -14.38 -9.73
C CYS A 25 -6.10 -14.68 -8.39
N SER A 26 -5.63 -14.08 -7.30
CA SER A 26 -6.20 -14.29 -5.95
C SER A 26 -7.64 -13.81 -5.82
N ILE A 27 -8.00 -12.73 -6.52
CA ILE A 27 -9.38 -12.20 -6.56
C ILE A 27 -10.27 -13.03 -7.49
N SER A 28 -9.72 -13.61 -8.55
CA SER A 28 -10.48 -14.45 -9.46
C SER A 28 -10.97 -15.75 -8.80
N ILE A 29 -10.19 -16.36 -7.90
CA ILE A 29 -10.57 -17.62 -7.22
C ILE A 29 -11.95 -17.57 -6.55
N PRO A 30 -12.26 -16.61 -5.65
CA PRO A 30 -13.59 -16.52 -5.04
C PRO A 30 -14.68 -16.15 -6.04
N PHE A 31 -14.34 -15.44 -7.12
CA PHE A 31 -15.28 -15.13 -8.20
C PHE A 31 -15.67 -16.38 -9.01
N LEU A 32 -14.71 -17.26 -9.31
CA LEU A 32 -14.97 -18.55 -9.96
C LEU A 32 -15.78 -19.50 -9.06
N TRP A 33 -15.53 -19.48 -7.74
CA TRP A 33 -16.33 -20.23 -6.77
C TRP A 33 -17.77 -19.71 -6.70
N PHE A 34 -17.97 -18.39 -6.71
CA PHE A 34 -19.30 -17.77 -6.73
C PHE A 34 -20.11 -18.12 -8.00
N LEU A 35 -19.44 -18.32 -9.14
CA LEU A 35 -20.07 -18.77 -10.37
C LEU A 35 -20.40 -20.27 -10.39
N GLU A 36 -20.18 -20.99 -9.29
CA GLU A 36 -20.35 -22.46 -9.16
C GLU A 36 -19.53 -23.28 -10.16
N ILE A 37 -18.51 -22.68 -10.79
CA ILE A 37 -17.61 -23.35 -11.73
C ILE A 37 -16.62 -24.26 -10.99
N LEU A 38 -16.38 -23.98 -9.70
CA LEU A 38 -15.37 -24.65 -8.89
C LEU A 38 -16.03 -25.25 -7.65
N ASP A 39 -16.08 -26.58 -7.59
CA ASP A 39 -16.58 -27.31 -6.45
C ASP A 39 -15.47 -27.41 -5.39
N GLY A 40 -15.67 -26.77 -4.23
CA GLY A 40 -14.59 -26.60 -3.26
C GLY A 40 -15.08 -26.19 -1.87
N ASN A 41 -14.39 -26.67 -0.84
CA ASN A 41 -14.68 -26.31 0.55
C ASN A 41 -14.46 -24.80 0.75
N LYS A 42 -15.51 -24.11 1.19
CA LYS A 42 -15.52 -22.67 1.52
C LYS A 42 -14.36 -22.26 2.42
N GLU A 43 -13.95 -23.11 3.35
CA GLU A 43 -12.85 -22.81 4.27
C GLU A 43 -11.49 -22.82 3.56
N LEU A 44 -11.25 -23.79 2.67
CA LEU A 44 -10.02 -23.86 1.87
C LEU A 44 -9.93 -22.68 0.89
N VAL A 45 -11.03 -22.34 0.22
CA VAL A 45 -11.10 -21.18 -0.68
C VAL A 45 -10.75 -19.91 0.08
N LYS A 46 -11.32 -19.72 1.28
CA LYS A 46 -11.04 -18.55 2.11
C LYS A 46 -9.56 -18.45 2.50
N ILE A 47 -8.92 -19.55 2.89
CA ILE A 47 -7.51 -19.58 3.27
C ILE A 47 -6.63 -19.22 2.06
N ILE A 48 -6.82 -19.93 0.94
CA ILE A 48 -6.03 -19.73 -0.29
C ILE A 48 -6.16 -18.29 -0.80
N THR A 49 -7.38 -17.75 -0.81
CA THR A 49 -7.62 -16.36 -1.22
C THR A 49 -6.96 -15.37 -0.27
N THR A 50 -7.07 -15.58 1.04
CA THR A 50 -6.51 -14.65 2.04
C THR A 50 -4.98 -14.62 1.97
N ASP A 51 -4.35 -15.79 1.90
CA ASP A 51 -2.89 -15.92 1.83
C ASP A 51 -2.37 -15.43 0.47
N GLY A 52 -3.07 -15.77 -0.61
CA GLY A 52 -2.77 -15.27 -1.96
C GLY A 52 -2.82 -13.74 -2.03
N LEU A 53 -3.82 -13.11 -1.40
CA LEU A 53 -3.92 -11.66 -1.29
C LEU A 53 -2.76 -11.06 -0.48
N LEU A 54 -2.42 -11.66 0.67
CA LEU A 54 -1.30 -11.21 1.50
C LEU A 54 0.02 -11.24 0.72
N ILE A 55 0.30 -12.36 0.06
CA ILE A 55 1.52 -12.54 -0.74
C ILE A 55 1.55 -11.51 -1.86
N SER A 56 0.42 -11.31 -2.54
CA SER A 56 0.32 -10.32 -3.62
C SER A 56 0.58 -8.90 -3.12
N PHE A 57 -0.05 -8.49 -2.02
CA PHE A 57 0.18 -7.18 -1.42
C PHE A 57 1.63 -7.00 -0.96
N LEU A 58 2.23 -8.03 -0.38
CA LEU A 58 3.63 -7.99 0.02
C LEU A 58 4.55 -7.81 -1.19
N PHE A 59 4.34 -8.54 -2.28
CA PHE A 59 5.12 -8.40 -3.50
C PHE A 59 5.00 -6.98 -4.08
N ILE A 60 3.78 -6.43 -4.15
CA ILE A 60 3.56 -5.06 -4.64
C ILE A 60 4.20 -4.04 -3.70
N ALA A 61 4.06 -4.21 -2.39
CA ALA A 61 4.60 -3.30 -1.38
C ALA A 61 6.13 -3.28 -1.37
N VAL A 62 6.79 -4.39 -1.71
CA VAL A 62 8.26 -4.52 -1.72
C VAL A 62 8.87 -4.23 -3.11
N ALA A 63 8.12 -4.38 -4.20
CA ALA A 63 8.63 -4.17 -5.55
C ALA A 63 9.29 -2.77 -5.74
N LYS A 64 10.41 -2.74 -6.48
CA LYS A 64 11.18 -1.53 -6.79
C LYS A 64 10.54 -0.74 -7.93
N SER A 65 10.48 0.58 -7.78
CA SER A 65 10.10 1.48 -8.88
C SER A 65 11.29 1.75 -9.81
N LYS A 66 11.03 1.89 -11.12
CA LYS A 66 12.04 2.05 -12.20
C LYS A 66 13.05 3.21 -11.98
N LYS A 67 12.66 4.28 -11.28
CA LYS A 67 13.56 5.34 -10.77
C LYS A 67 13.30 5.50 -9.28
N GLU A 68 14.12 4.89 -8.45
CA GLU A 68 14.10 5.18 -7.01
C GLU A 68 14.92 6.44 -6.72
N ASN A 69 14.20 7.55 -6.61
CA ASN A 69 14.74 8.74 -5.95
C ASN A 69 14.56 8.58 -4.43
N GLU A 70 15.42 9.24 -3.65
CA GLU A 70 15.36 9.26 -2.18
C GLU A 70 13.96 9.65 -1.66
N LEU A 71 13.27 10.52 -2.41
CA LEU A 71 11.92 10.97 -2.11
C LEU A 71 10.89 9.82 -2.18
N SER A 72 11.02 8.90 -3.14
CA SER A 72 10.15 7.73 -3.27
C SER A 72 10.34 6.76 -2.10
N ILE A 73 11.59 6.51 -1.70
CA ILE A 73 11.91 5.67 -0.54
C ILE A 73 11.32 6.28 0.74
N ARG A 74 11.47 7.60 0.92
CA ARG A 74 10.91 8.32 2.07
C ARG A 74 9.39 8.23 2.12
N VAL A 75 8.71 8.41 0.98
CA VAL A 75 7.25 8.32 0.88
C VAL A 75 6.76 6.92 1.23
N ARG A 76 7.45 5.86 0.80
CA ARG A 76 7.10 4.47 1.16
C ARG A 76 7.23 4.21 2.66
N LEU A 77 8.36 4.63 3.25
CA LEU A 77 8.59 4.44 4.68
C LEU A 77 7.56 5.23 5.52
N GLN A 78 7.26 6.46 5.11
CA GLN A 78 6.23 7.27 5.74
C GLN A 78 4.85 6.62 5.63
N ALA A 79 4.48 6.09 4.46
CA ALA A 79 3.22 5.41 4.28
C ALA A 79 3.11 4.13 5.12
N PHE A 80 4.20 3.37 5.25
CA PHE A 80 4.23 2.18 6.09
C PHE A 80 4.06 2.54 7.58
N ALA A 81 4.76 3.57 8.05
CA ALA A 81 4.65 4.05 9.42
C ALA A 81 3.23 4.54 9.74
N VAL A 82 2.63 5.34 8.85
CA VAL A 82 1.26 5.83 9.03
C VAL A 82 0.26 4.67 9.04
N ALA A 83 0.40 3.69 8.14
CA ALA A 83 -0.48 2.53 8.10
C ALA A 83 -0.38 1.70 9.38
N PHE A 84 0.84 1.43 9.85
CA PHE A 84 1.07 0.71 11.11
C PHE A 84 0.43 1.42 12.30
N ILE A 85 0.74 2.71 12.48
CA ILE A 85 0.20 3.51 13.59
C ILE A 85 -1.33 3.57 13.53
N SER A 86 -1.91 3.77 12.34
CA SER A 86 -3.37 3.85 12.18
C SER A 86 -4.05 2.56 12.60
N ILE A 87 -3.51 1.40 12.21
CA ILE A 87 -4.07 0.10 12.58
C ILE A 87 -3.94 -0.15 14.09
N VAL A 88 -2.79 0.14 14.69
CA VAL A 88 -2.59 0.00 16.14
C VAL A 88 -3.57 0.89 16.90
N VAL A 89 -3.74 2.14 16.49
CA VAL A 89 -4.69 3.07 17.11
C VAL A 89 -6.12 2.57 16.98
N LEU A 90 -6.53 2.09 15.80
CA LEU A 90 -7.88 1.54 15.59
C LEU A 90 -8.15 0.31 16.47
N ILE A 91 -7.17 -0.57 16.65
CA ILE A 91 -7.31 -1.75 17.53
C ILE A 91 -7.45 -1.31 18.99
N ILE A 92 -6.66 -0.33 19.45
CA ILE A 92 -6.76 0.20 20.82
C ILE A 92 -8.12 0.85 21.04
N ILE A 93 -8.61 1.65 20.08
CA ILE A 93 -9.92 2.29 20.13
C ILE A 93 -11.02 1.23 20.21
N ASP A 94 -11.00 0.22 19.34
CA ASP A 94 -11.99 -0.86 19.36
C ASP A 94 -11.99 -1.59 20.71
N SER A 95 -10.80 -1.93 21.22
CA SER A 95 -10.65 -2.55 22.54
C SER A 95 -11.22 -1.69 23.67
N PHE A 96 -11.11 -0.35 23.58
CA PHE A 96 -11.69 0.56 24.56
C PHE A 96 -13.22 0.58 24.49
N PHE A 97 -13.80 0.59 23.29
CA PHE A 97 -15.26 0.51 23.11
C PHE A 97 -15.83 -0.83 23.58
N MET A 98 -15.11 -1.95 23.38
CA MET A 98 -15.55 -3.26 23.86
C MET A 98 -15.70 -3.32 25.39
N ILE A 99 -14.76 -2.71 26.12
CA ILE A 99 -14.81 -2.61 27.59
C ILE A 99 -16.03 -1.79 28.02
N LEU A 100 -16.32 -0.68 27.33
CA LEU A 100 -17.45 0.20 27.64
C LEU A 100 -18.81 -0.50 27.41
N GLU A 101 -18.90 -1.37 26.39
CA GLU A 101 -20.13 -2.08 26.04
C GLU A 101 -20.31 -3.40 26.83
N ASN A 102 -19.39 -3.72 27.74
CA ASN A 102 -19.40 -4.93 28.57
C ASN A 102 -19.54 -6.23 27.74
N LYS A 103 -18.95 -6.24 26.54
CA LYS A 103 -18.94 -7.39 25.65
C LYS A 103 -17.66 -8.21 25.86
N GLU A 104 -17.82 -9.45 26.31
CA GLU A 104 -16.70 -10.39 26.32
C GLU A 104 -16.40 -10.85 24.89
N THR A 105 -15.22 -10.50 24.35
CA THR A 105 -14.37 -11.36 23.50
C THR A 105 -13.18 -10.58 22.90
N PHE A 106 -11.97 -10.85 23.39
CA PHE A 106 -10.70 -10.25 22.96
C PHE A 106 -10.13 -10.77 21.62
N THR A 107 -10.86 -11.60 20.86
CA THR A 107 -10.32 -12.38 19.73
C THR A 107 -11.07 -12.20 18.42
N ARG A 108 -11.60 -10.99 18.16
CA ARG A 108 -12.41 -10.72 16.96
C ARG A 108 -11.60 -10.49 15.68
N TYR A 109 -10.34 -10.07 15.80
CA TYR A 109 -9.50 -9.76 14.64
C TYR A 109 -8.53 -10.90 14.33
N GLY A 110 -8.82 -11.63 13.25
CA GLY A 110 -7.84 -12.56 12.68
C GLY A 110 -6.61 -11.81 12.19
N VAL A 111 -5.42 -12.34 12.45
CA VAL A 111 -4.12 -11.76 12.05
C VAL A 111 -4.11 -11.35 10.57
N ALA A 112 -4.58 -12.24 9.69
CA ALA A 112 -4.65 -11.95 8.26
C ALA A 112 -5.55 -10.74 7.93
N ARG A 113 -6.66 -10.54 8.65
CA ARG A 113 -7.53 -9.36 8.47
C ARG A 113 -6.78 -8.08 8.84
N VAL A 114 -6.04 -8.09 9.95
CA VAL A 114 -5.23 -6.95 10.40
C VAL A 114 -4.17 -6.59 9.36
N LEU A 115 -3.44 -7.59 8.85
CA LEU A 115 -2.43 -7.37 7.82
C LEU A 115 -3.04 -6.82 6.52
N ILE A 116 -4.17 -7.39 6.06
CA ILE A 116 -4.86 -6.87 4.87
C ILE A 116 -5.27 -5.42 5.08
N SER A 117 -5.89 -5.09 6.22
CA SER A 117 -6.27 -3.72 6.54
C SER A 117 -5.06 -2.78 6.55
N MET A 118 -3.93 -3.23 7.09
CA MET A 118 -2.68 -2.47 7.08
C MET A 118 -2.17 -2.22 5.65
N PHE A 119 -2.17 -3.24 4.78
CA PHE A 119 -1.77 -3.09 3.39
C PHE A 119 -2.69 -2.14 2.63
N VAL A 120 -4.01 -2.24 2.82
CA VAL A 120 -4.98 -1.32 2.20
C VAL A 120 -4.72 0.12 2.63
N PHE A 121 -4.57 0.38 3.94
CA PHE A 121 -4.22 1.71 4.45
C PHE A 121 -2.89 2.22 3.88
N TYR A 122 -1.89 1.35 3.82
CA TYR A 122 -0.59 1.66 3.22
C TYR A 122 -0.75 2.10 1.77
N PHE A 123 -1.46 1.33 0.93
CA PHE A 123 -1.65 1.69 -0.48
C PHE A 123 -2.45 2.97 -0.65
N CYS A 124 -3.57 3.13 0.06
CA CYS A 124 -4.37 4.35 0.03
C CYS A 124 -3.52 5.59 0.35
N PHE A 125 -2.76 5.53 1.43
CA PHE A 125 -1.94 6.66 1.86
C PHE A 125 -0.73 6.89 0.94
N PHE A 126 -0.11 5.82 0.44
CA PHE A 126 0.96 5.90 -0.55
C PHE A 126 0.48 6.59 -1.84
N PHE A 127 -0.67 6.18 -2.39
CA PHE A 127 -1.26 6.81 -3.57
C PHE A 127 -1.63 8.28 -3.30
N TYR A 128 -2.18 8.58 -2.12
CA TYR A 128 -2.47 9.95 -1.71
C TYR A 128 -1.20 10.83 -1.67
N LEU A 129 -0.13 10.35 -1.03
CA LEU A 129 1.15 11.08 -0.98
C LEU A 129 1.76 11.27 -2.37
N MET A 130 1.75 10.23 -3.20
CA MET A 130 2.25 10.31 -4.58
C MET A 130 1.45 11.32 -5.41
N TRP A 131 0.12 11.32 -5.29
CA TRP A 131 -0.73 12.29 -5.96
C TRP A 131 -0.44 13.72 -5.49
N LYS A 132 -0.30 13.93 -4.18
CA LYS A 132 0.07 15.23 -3.59
C LYS A 132 1.45 15.71 -4.06
N VAL A 133 2.44 14.82 -4.13
CA VAL A 133 3.79 15.13 -4.62
C VAL A 133 3.74 15.54 -6.09
N LYS A 134 3.02 14.77 -6.93
CA LYS A 134 2.86 15.10 -8.36
C LYS A 134 2.27 16.50 -8.55
N LYS A 135 1.23 16.84 -7.78
CA LYS A 135 0.57 18.14 -7.83
C LYS A 135 1.48 19.30 -7.42
N ARG A 136 2.37 19.11 -6.44
CA ARG A 136 3.34 20.15 -6.06
C ARG A 136 4.37 20.44 -7.14
N VAL A 137 4.85 19.40 -7.82
CA VAL A 137 5.81 19.57 -8.92
C VAL A 137 5.17 20.35 -10.07
N GLU A 138 3.92 20.04 -10.40
CA GLU A 138 3.18 20.76 -11.45
C GLU A 138 3.00 22.24 -11.10
N ASN A 139 2.58 22.57 -9.87
CA ASN A 139 2.41 23.96 -9.44
C ASN A 139 3.72 24.76 -9.46
N SER A 140 4.85 24.17 -9.05
CA SER A 140 6.16 24.86 -9.05
C SER A 140 6.71 25.14 -10.44
N GLU A 141 6.31 24.37 -11.46
CA GLU A 141 6.68 24.66 -12.85
C GLU A 141 5.81 25.78 -13.43
N LEU A 142 4.54 25.88 -13.02
CA LEU A 142 3.66 26.98 -13.43
C LEU A 142 4.10 28.33 -12.85
N GLU A 143 4.52 28.38 -11.57
CA GLU A 143 5.06 29.62 -10.95
C GLU A 143 6.30 30.14 -11.70
N LYS A 144 7.21 29.25 -12.13
CA LYS A 144 8.40 29.65 -12.91
C LYS A 144 8.07 30.19 -14.30
N LEU A 145 6.99 29.70 -14.92
CA LEU A 145 6.54 30.18 -16.22
C LEU A 145 5.89 31.57 -16.11
N GLU A 146 5.16 31.83 -15.02
CA GLU A 146 4.61 33.16 -14.73
C GLU A 146 5.72 34.19 -14.41
N GLU A 147 6.70 33.83 -13.59
CA GLU A 147 7.83 34.72 -13.27
C GLU A 147 8.76 34.96 -14.47
N GLY A 148 8.99 33.95 -15.32
CA GLY A 148 9.79 34.07 -16.53
C GLY A 148 9.15 34.98 -17.60
N GLY A 149 7.83 34.93 -17.75
CA GLY A 149 7.09 35.80 -18.68
C GLY A 149 7.11 37.28 -18.30
N HIS A 150 7.14 37.59 -17.01
CA HIS A 150 7.21 38.97 -16.53
C HIS A 150 8.54 39.68 -16.84
N HIS A 151 9.63 38.93 -16.99
CA HIS A 151 10.94 39.48 -17.36
C HIS A 151 11.10 39.76 -18.86
N GLU A 152 10.33 39.12 -19.73
CA GLU A 152 10.41 39.33 -21.18
C GLU A 152 9.57 40.52 -21.67
N VAL A 153 8.53 40.92 -20.91
CA VAL A 153 7.65 42.04 -21.27
C VAL A 153 8.22 43.42 -20.86
N GLN A 154 9.28 43.44 -20.03
CA GLN A 154 9.93 44.68 -19.58
C GLN A 154 11.20 45.06 -20.37
N LYS A 155 11.46 44.43 -21.52
CA LYS A 155 12.61 44.71 -22.38
C LYS A 155 12.18 45.16 -23.76
#